data_AF-A0A4U3MHX0-F1
#
_entry.id   AF-A0A4U3MHX0-F1
#
_cell.length_a   1.000
_cell.length_b   1.000
_cell.length_c   1.000
_cell.angle_alpha   90.00
_cell.angle_beta   90.00
_cell.angle_gamma   90.00
#
_symmetry.space_group_name_H-M   'P 1'
#
loop_
_entity.id
_entity.type
_entity.pdbx_description
1 polymer ?
#
loop_
_entity_poly.entity_id
_entity_poly.type
_entity_poly.pdbx_seq_one_letter_code
_entity_poly.pdbx_strand_id
1 'polypeptide(L)'
;MTGAERREQLIQIGRSLFAEKGFDGTSVEEIAAHASVSKPVVYEHFGGKEGIYAVVIDREMQRLLVLVTQALSATHARVKLERAALALLQYIEESSEGFRILVRDSHAASGTGTFASLISDIASQVEDVLADEFAGRGYDPKTAPMYAQMLVGMVALTGQWWLDVRKPSREAVAAHLVNLCWNGLSDLDPAPALTNASRGLVLAPPLPLEPRMDPKELSRQRKEQERLWREAEKQREREAKEAEKLRREQEKVRAREARENEKLARARESDA
;
A
#
# COMPACT_ATOMS: atom_id res chain seq x y z
N MET A 1 -24.41 4.15 35.34
CA MET A 1 -23.96 4.81 34.09
C MET A 1 -24.60 6.17 33.99
N THR A 2 -23.79 7.22 33.90
CA THR A 2 -24.26 8.58 33.61
C THR A 2 -24.69 8.71 32.15
N GLY A 3 -25.44 9.77 31.80
CA GLY A 3 -25.79 10.06 30.41
C GLY A 3 -24.56 10.27 29.52
N ALA A 4 -23.47 10.82 30.07
CA ALA A 4 -22.20 10.99 29.36
C ALA A 4 -21.50 9.65 29.09
N GLU A 5 -21.45 8.75 30.07
CA GLU A 5 -20.92 7.39 29.89
C GLU A 5 -21.73 6.60 28.85
N ARG A 6 -23.06 6.81 28.82
CA ARG A 6 -23.93 6.20 27.81
C ARG A 6 -23.64 6.73 26.41
N ARG A 7 -23.51 8.05 26.29
CA ARG A 7 -23.16 8.69 25.03
C ARG A 7 -21.83 8.15 24.49
N GLU A 8 -20.82 8.00 25.35
CA GLU A 8 -19.53 7.44 24.96
C GLU A 8 -19.61 5.98 24.55
N GLN A 9 -20.38 5.15 25.28
CA GLN A 9 -20.62 3.76 24.91
C GLN A 9 -21.21 3.63 23.50
N LEU A 10 -22.23 4.45 23.19
CA LEU A 10 -22.87 4.45 21.87
C LEU A 10 -21.91 4.86 20.75
N ILE A 11 -21.00 5.81 21.02
CA ILE A 11 -19.98 6.23 20.05
C ILE A 11 -18.98 5.11 19.78
N GLN A 12 -18.49 4.43 20.83
CA GLN A 12 -17.55 3.32 20.67
C GLN A 12 -18.17 2.15 19.89
N ILE A 13 -19.41 1.77 20.24
CA ILE A 13 -20.13 0.70 19.55
C ILE A 13 -20.43 1.09 18.10
N GLY A 14 -20.89 2.32 17.87
CA GLY A 14 -21.09 2.85 16.54
C GLY A 14 -19.81 2.80 15.70
N ARG A 15 -18.67 3.24 16.26
CA ARG A 15 -17.37 3.20 15.58
C ARG A 15 -17.03 1.78 15.11
N SER A 16 -17.09 0.79 16.00
CA SER A 16 -16.78 -0.60 15.61
C SER A 16 -17.70 -1.12 14.50
N LEU A 17 -19.01 -0.89 14.62
CA LEU A 17 -19.98 -1.31 13.61
C LEU A 17 -19.78 -0.61 12.25
N PHE A 18 -19.53 0.70 12.26
CA PHE A 18 -19.24 1.45 11.04
C PHE A 18 -17.92 1.03 10.40
N ALA A 19 -16.89 0.70 11.18
CA ALA A 19 -15.63 0.21 10.65
C ALA A 19 -15.78 -1.16 9.96
N GLU A 20 -16.59 -2.05 10.53
CA GLU A 20 -16.84 -3.39 9.99
C GLU A 20 -17.76 -3.35 8.77
N LYS A 21 -18.95 -2.76 8.92
CA LYS A 21 -20.05 -2.89 7.94
C LYS A 21 -20.19 -1.67 7.02
N GLY A 22 -19.61 -0.55 7.40
CA GLY A 22 -19.81 0.74 6.74
C GLY A 22 -21.11 1.41 7.20
N PHE A 23 -21.30 2.65 6.77
CA PHE A 23 -22.47 3.46 7.13
C PHE A 23 -23.80 2.83 6.70
N ASP A 24 -23.90 2.39 5.45
CA ASP A 24 -25.13 1.79 4.90
C ASP A 24 -25.45 0.43 5.51
N GLY A 25 -24.41 -0.36 5.81
CA GLY A 25 -24.53 -1.69 6.41
C GLY A 25 -24.84 -1.69 7.91
N THR A 26 -24.86 -0.51 8.56
CA THR A 26 -25.13 -0.36 9.99
C THR A 26 -26.53 0.21 10.23
N SER A 27 -27.24 -0.32 11.23
CA SER A 27 -28.59 0.12 11.62
C SER A 27 -28.64 0.63 13.07
N VAL A 28 -29.61 1.50 13.37
CA VAL A 28 -29.84 2.00 14.74
C VAL A 28 -30.26 0.86 15.68
N GLU A 29 -31.03 -0.09 15.16
CA GLU A 29 -31.43 -1.35 15.81
C GLU A 29 -30.21 -2.10 16.35
N GLU A 30 -29.21 -2.27 15.50
CA GLU A 30 -28.01 -3.03 15.81
C GLU A 30 -27.15 -2.28 16.84
N ILE A 31 -26.96 -0.97 16.67
CA ILE A 31 -26.24 -0.14 17.64
C ILE A 31 -26.92 -0.23 19.03
N ALA A 32 -28.25 -0.10 19.08
CA ALA A 32 -29.01 -0.17 20.32
C ALA A 32 -28.89 -1.55 20.99
N ALA A 33 -28.99 -2.63 20.19
CA ALA A 33 -28.83 -4.00 20.67
C ALA A 33 -27.44 -4.25 21.27
N HIS A 34 -26.38 -3.86 20.56
CA HIS A 34 -24.99 -3.99 21.05
C HIS A 34 -24.75 -3.14 22.30
N ALA A 35 -25.38 -1.96 22.40
CA ALA A 35 -25.28 -1.09 23.57
C ALA A 35 -26.17 -1.50 24.75
N SER A 36 -27.00 -2.55 24.58
CA SER A 36 -28.01 -2.96 25.55
C SER A 36 -28.93 -1.80 25.97
N VAL A 37 -29.40 -1.04 24.98
CA VAL A 37 -30.38 0.04 25.15
C VAL A 37 -31.55 -0.10 24.18
N SER A 38 -32.62 0.63 24.43
CA SER A 38 -33.74 0.74 23.50
C SER A 38 -33.42 1.74 22.38
N LYS A 39 -34.03 1.57 21.20
CA LYS A 39 -33.86 2.50 20.07
C LYS A 39 -34.13 3.98 20.43
N PRO A 40 -35.18 4.31 21.23
CA PRO A 40 -35.44 5.70 21.61
C PRO A 40 -34.25 6.37 22.29
N VAL A 41 -33.42 5.64 23.05
CA VAL A 41 -32.21 6.19 23.69
C VAL A 41 -31.18 6.63 22.65
N VAL A 42 -31.02 5.88 21.56
CA VAL A 42 -30.11 6.26 20.47
C VAL A 42 -30.60 7.53 19.77
N TYR A 43 -31.90 7.60 19.48
CA TYR A 43 -32.51 8.79 18.88
C TYR A 43 -32.45 10.01 19.82
N GLU A 44 -32.62 9.84 21.12
CA GLU A 44 -32.51 10.92 22.11
C GLU A 44 -31.10 11.53 22.15
N HIS A 45 -30.06 10.68 22.11
CA HIS A 45 -28.68 11.17 22.20
C HIS A 45 -28.10 11.71 20.89
N PHE A 46 -28.52 11.17 19.73
CA PHE A 46 -27.86 11.42 18.45
C PHE A 46 -28.80 11.67 17.28
N GLY A 47 -30.11 11.52 17.45
CA GLY A 47 -31.08 11.68 16.36
C GLY A 47 -31.04 10.57 15.30
N GLY A 48 -30.25 9.52 15.49
CA GLY A 48 -30.11 8.41 14.54
C GLY A 48 -28.67 7.93 14.39
N LYS A 49 -28.42 7.09 13.37
CA LYS A 49 -27.07 6.58 13.08
C LYS A 49 -26.20 7.65 12.43
N GLU A 50 -26.81 8.58 11.71
CA GLU A 50 -26.20 9.74 11.05
C GLU A 50 -25.48 10.61 12.08
N GLY A 51 -26.13 10.91 13.21
CA GLY A 51 -25.54 11.73 14.27
C GLY A 51 -24.42 11.01 15.01
N ILE A 52 -24.51 9.69 15.22
CA ILE A 52 -23.40 8.92 15.78
C ILE A 52 -22.22 8.93 14.79
N TYR A 53 -22.49 8.67 13.50
CA TYR A 53 -21.47 8.66 12.46
C TYR A 53 -20.74 10.00 12.35
N ALA A 54 -21.48 11.11 12.32
CA ALA A 54 -20.90 12.45 12.29
C ALA A 54 -19.98 12.71 13.50
N VAL A 55 -20.39 12.30 14.71
CA VAL A 55 -19.57 12.45 15.92
C VAL A 55 -18.32 11.57 15.89
N VAL A 56 -18.42 10.34 15.35
CA VAL A 56 -17.27 9.46 15.17
C VAL A 56 -16.28 10.08 14.19
N ILE A 57 -16.75 10.48 13.00
CA ILE A 57 -15.93 11.11 11.97
C ILE A 57 -15.22 12.35 12.49
N ASP A 58 -15.96 13.28 13.11
CA ASP A 58 -15.40 14.52 13.64
C ASP A 58 -14.29 14.24 14.67
N ARG A 59 -14.51 13.29 15.59
CA ARG A 59 -13.49 12.91 16.58
C ARG A 59 -12.23 12.35 15.93
N GLU A 60 -12.38 11.47 14.94
CA GLU A 60 -11.23 10.85 14.26
C GLU A 60 -10.48 11.87 13.39
N MET A 61 -11.19 12.78 12.71
CA MET A 61 -10.58 13.91 12.00
C MET A 61 -9.77 14.80 12.93
N GLN A 62 -10.39 15.27 14.02
CA GLN A 62 -9.76 16.18 14.98
C GLN A 62 -8.52 15.53 15.58
N ARG A 63 -8.58 14.23 15.90
CA ARG A 63 -7.42 13.48 16.39
C ARG A 63 -6.29 13.46 15.37
N LEU A 64 -6.57 13.15 14.10
CA LEU A 64 -5.54 13.10 13.08
C LEU A 64 -4.95 14.49 12.78
N LEU A 65 -5.80 15.52 12.71
CA LEU A 65 -5.39 16.90 12.52
C LEU A 65 -4.43 17.35 13.63
N VAL A 66 -4.78 17.10 14.89
CA VAL A 66 -3.93 17.43 16.05
C VAL A 66 -2.59 16.71 15.97
N LEU A 67 -2.57 15.43 15.61
CA LEU A 67 -1.32 14.66 15.47
C LEU A 67 -0.41 15.25 14.40
N VAL A 68 -0.97 15.62 13.25
CA VAL A 68 -0.21 16.24 12.15
C VAL A 68 0.29 17.63 12.55
N THR A 69 -0.56 18.49 13.10
CA THR A 69 -0.16 19.83 13.55
C THR A 69 0.97 19.76 14.60
N GLN A 70 0.88 18.81 15.54
CA GLN A 70 1.96 18.57 16.51
C GLN A 70 3.25 18.10 15.84
N ALA A 71 3.18 17.21 14.85
CA ALA A 71 4.34 16.76 14.10
C ALA A 71 5.04 17.91 13.35
N LEU A 72 4.25 18.80 12.71
CA LEU A 72 4.73 19.94 11.94
C LEU A 72 5.32 21.07 12.81
N SER A 73 5.09 21.05 14.13
CA SER A 73 5.67 22.03 15.08
C SER A 73 7.18 21.87 15.33
N ALA A 74 7.80 20.78 14.84
CA ALA A 74 9.24 20.57 15.00
C ALA A 74 10.07 21.63 14.26
N THR A 75 11.25 21.98 14.78
CA THR A 75 12.08 23.04 14.16
C THR A 75 12.68 22.63 12.82
N HIS A 76 13.18 21.40 12.68
CA HIS A 76 13.87 20.95 11.47
C HIS A 76 12.92 20.24 10.50
N ALA A 77 12.96 20.60 9.22
CA ALA A 77 12.09 20.04 8.16
C ALA A 77 12.13 18.50 8.09
N ARG A 78 13.32 17.89 8.21
CA ARG A 78 13.44 16.42 8.24
C ARG A 78 12.71 15.80 9.42
N VAL A 79 12.83 16.41 10.60
CA VAL A 79 12.18 15.94 11.83
C VAL A 79 10.65 16.11 11.73
N LYS A 80 10.17 17.17 11.07
CA LYS A 80 8.73 17.31 10.75
C LYS A 80 8.23 16.11 9.93
N LEU A 81 8.96 15.72 8.88
CA LEU A 81 8.60 14.55 8.05
C LEU A 81 8.63 13.24 8.85
N GLU A 82 9.68 13.01 9.65
CA GLU A 82 9.81 11.82 10.50
C GLU A 82 8.65 11.71 11.50
N ARG A 83 8.33 12.81 12.19
CA ARG A 83 7.22 12.86 13.14
C ARG A 83 5.87 12.67 12.46
N ALA A 84 5.65 13.28 11.30
CA ALA A 84 4.38 13.18 10.58
C ALA A 84 4.13 11.74 10.12
N ALA A 85 5.14 11.09 9.54
CA ALA A 85 5.06 9.70 9.11
C ALA A 85 4.80 8.75 10.30
N LEU A 86 5.55 8.91 11.39
CA LEU A 86 5.36 8.10 12.60
C LEU A 86 3.99 8.33 13.25
N ALA A 87 3.53 9.58 13.33
CA ALA A 87 2.25 9.92 13.95
C ALA A 87 1.07 9.31 13.20
N LEU A 88 1.06 9.38 11.86
CA LEU A 88 0.01 8.74 11.06
C LEU A 88 0.03 7.21 11.26
N LEU A 89 1.21 6.59 11.14
CA LEU A 89 1.29 5.13 11.24
C LEU A 89 0.97 4.64 12.67
N GLN A 90 1.36 5.39 13.71
CA GLN A 90 0.95 5.12 15.09
C GLN A 90 -0.57 5.22 15.25
N TYR A 91 -1.20 6.26 14.69
CA TYR A 91 -2.66 6.39 14.70
C TYR A 91 -3.34 5.20 14.02
N ILE A 92 -2.82 4.76 12.88
CA ILE A 92 -3.33 3.60 12.15
C ILE A 92 -3.22 2.32 12.98
N GLU A 93 -2.12 2.15 13.72
CA GLU A 93 -1.86 1.01 14.60
C GLU A 93 -2.79 1.00 15.82
N GLU A 94 -2.94 2.13 16.50
CA GLU A 94 -3.76 2.26 17.71
C GLU A 94 -5.26 2.38 17.43
N SER A 95 -5.65 2.83 16.24
CA SER A 95 -7.04 3.21 15.92
C SER A 95 -7.40 2.83 14.48
N SER A 96 -7.16 1.57 14.14
CA SER A 96 -7.44 1.01 12.80
C SER A 96 -8.92 1.15 12.40
N GLU A 97 -9.85 1.04 13.34
CA GLU A 97 -11.28 1.26 13.09
C GLU A 97 -11.56 2.68 12.62
N GLY A 98 -11.06 3.69 13.35
CA GLY A 98 -11.24 5.10 13.02
C GLY A 98 -10.66 5.44 11.66
N PHE A 99 -9.43 4.99 11.38
CA PHE A 99 -8.82 5.22 10.07
C PHE A 99 -9.58 4.53 8.92
N ARG A 100 -10.10 3.30 9.11
CA ARG A 100 -10.94 2.64 8.10
C ARG A 100 -12.20 3.43 7.79
N ILE A 101 -12.86 3.97 8.82
CA ILE A 101 -14.08 4.76 8.67
C ILE A 101 -13.77 6.01 7.83
N LEU A 102 -12.73 6.75 8.19
CA LEU A 102 -12.30 7.94 7.45
C LEU A 102 -12.02 7.61 5.97
N VAL A 103 -11.21 6.57 5.72
CA VAL A 103 -10.86 6.15 4.36
C VAL A 103 -12.07 5.71 3.55
N ARG A 104 -13.00 4.96 4.14
CA ARG A 104 -14.18 4.42 3.43
C ARG A 104 -15.16 5.51 3.02
N ASP A 105 -15.29 6.57 3.82
CA ASP A 105 -16.11 7.74 3.52
C ASP A 105 -15.68 8.46 2.23
N SER A 106 -14.39 8.39 1.87
CA SER A 106 -13.88 8.98 0.61
C SER A 106 -14.44 8.34 -0.66
N HIS A 107 -14.95 7.10 -0.57
CA HIS A 107 -15.47 6.33 -1.71
C HIS A 107 -17.00 6.36 -1.83
N ALA A 108 -17.72 6.84 -0.82
CA ALA A 108 -19.18 6.95 -0.83
C ALA A 108 -19.63 8.23 -1.56
N ALA A 109 -19.43 8.26 -2.88
CA ALA A 109 -19.92 9.27 -3.83
C ALA A 109 -19.35 10.70 -3.69
N SER A 110 -18.82 11.23 -4.80
CA SER A 110 -18.68 12.68 -5.08
C SER A 110 -17.43 13.44 -4.66
N GLY A 111 -16.32 12.80 -4.24
CA GLY A 111 -15.04 13.51 -4.05
C GLY A 111 -15.03 14.61 -2.97
N THR A 112 -16.12 14.73 -2.20
CA THR A 112 -16.32 15.64 -1.07
C THR A 112 -16.44 14.89 0.26
N GLY A 113 -15.92 13.65 0.32
CA GLY A 113 -15.90 12.85 1.54
C GLY A 113 -15.02 13.49 2.61
N THR A 114 -15.32 13.24 3.87
CA THR A 114 -14.69 13.93 5.01
C THR A 114 -13.19 13.69 5.13
N PHE A 115 -12.69 12.57 4.59
CA PHE A 115 -11.25 12.30 4.52
C PHE A 115 -10.55 13.09 3.41
N ALA A 116 -11.20 13.33 2.27
CA ALA A 116 -10.62 14.14 1.20
C ALA A 116 -10.43 15.60 1.64
N SER A 117 -11.40 16.15 2.39
CA SER A 117 -11.26 17.47 3.02
C SER A 117 -10.14 17.49 4.05
N LEU A 118 -10.05 16.47 4.92
CA LEU A 118 -8.97 16.37 5.90
C LEU A 118 -7.59 16.34 5.25
N ILE A 119 -7.43 15.56 4.16
CA ILE A 119 -6.19 15.52 3.38
C ILE A 119 -5.87 16.88 2.75
N SER A 120 -6.89 17.61 2.28
CA SER A 120 -6.73 18.96 1.72
C SER A 120 -6.32 19.99 2.80
N ASP A 121 -6.88 19.89 4.00
CA ASP A 121 -6.53 20.75 5.14
C ASP A 121 -5.08 20.49 5.61
N ILE A 122 -4.69 19.21 5.65
CA ILE A 122 -3.31 18.81 5.95
C ILE A 122 -2.35 19.29 4.84
N ALA A 123 -2.73 19.16 3.58
CA ALA A 123 -1.93 19.65 2.45
C ALA A 123 -1.73 21.17 2.51
N SER A 124 -2.76 21.94 2.88
CA SER A 124 -2.64 23.38 3.09
C SER A 124 -1.63 23.73 4.19
N GLN A 125 -1.66 23.02 5.33
CA GLN A 125 -0.66 23.23 6.40
C GLN A 125 0.77 22.87 5.97
N VAL A 126 0.93 21.85 5.12
CA VAL A 126 2.24 21.45 4.59
C VAL A 126 2.73 22.43 3.53
N GLU A 127 1.82 23.01 2.73
CA GLU A 127 2.10 24.04 1.74
C GLU A 127 2.76 25.25 2.39
N ASP A 128 2.19 25.79 3.48
CA ASP A 128 2.75 26.93 4.19
C ASP A 128 4.22 26.67 4.61
N VAL A 129 4.48 25.48 5.16
CA VAL A 129 5.83 25.06 5.58
C VAL A 129 6.79 24.94 4.39
N LEU A 130 6.33 24.40 3.26
CA LEU A 130 7.15 24.24 2.07
C LEU A 130 7.42 25.57 1.36
N ALA A 131 6.43 26.47 1.32
CA ALA A 131 6.57 27.77 0.70
C ALA A 131 7.68 28.59 1.39
N ASP A 132 7.71 28.58 2.72
CA ASP A 132 8.77 29.22 3.52
C ASP A 132 10.16 28.61 3.25
N GLU A 133 10.26 27.28 3.23
CA GLU A 133 11.53 26.58 2.92
C GLU A 133 12.00 26.82 1.49
N PHE A 134 11.09 26.87 0.52
CA PHE A 134 11.40 27.10 -0.89
C PHE A 134 11.91 28.51 -1.10
N ALA A 135 11.24 29.51 -0.52
CA ALA A 135 11.68 30.90 -0.54
C ALA A 135 13.09 31.05 0.06
N GLY A 136 13.38 30.36 1.16
CA GLY A 136 14.70 30.39 1.81
C GLY A 136 15.83 29.72 1.02
N ARG A 137 15.51 28.86 0.06
CA ARG A 137 16.49 28.07 -0.72
C ARG A 137 16.57 28.44 -2.21
N GLY A 138 15.80 29.44 -2.65
CA GLY A 138 15.79 29.91 -4.03
C GLY A 138 14.94 29.09 -5.00
N TYR A 139 14.01 28.28 -4.48
CA TYR A 139 12.98 27.60 -5.28
C TYR A 139 11.74 28.49 -5.43
N ASP A 140 10.92 28.28 -6.46
CA ASP A 140 9.66 29.02 -6.65
C ASP A 140 8.60 28.57 -5.62
N PRO A 141 8.19 29.43 -4.65
CA PRO A 141 7.21 29.07 -3.64
C PRO A 141 5.83 28.74 -4.23
N LYS A 142 5.52 29.21 -5.45
CA LYS A 142 4.25 28.89 -6.14
C LYS A 142 4.11 27.42 -6.49
N THR A 143 5.20 26.66 -6.46
CA THR A 143 5.18 25.21 -6.67
C THR A 143 4.91 24.43 -5.39
N ALA A 144 5.01 25.05 -4.20
CA ALA A 144 4.77 24.42 -2.92
C ALA A 144 3.42 23.70 -2.78
N PRO A 145 2.27 24.24 -3.27
CA PRO A 145 0.98 23.54 -3.20
C PRO A 145 1.04 22.15 -3.86
N MET A 146 1.70 22.06 -5.02
CA MET A 146 1.84 20.81 -5.76
C MET A 146 2.69 19.80 -5.00
N TYR A 147 3.83 20.24 -4.44
CA TYR A 147 4.69 19.36 -3.63
C TYR A 147 4.02 18.91 -2.33
N ALA A 148 3.25 19.79 -1.68
CA ALA A 148 2.46 19.43 -0.50
C ALA A 148 1.46 18.31 -0.82
N GLN A 149 0.71 18.44 -1.92
CA GLN A 149 -0.21 17.41 -2.40
C GLN A 149 0.51 16.07 -2.67
N MET A 150 1.68 16.10 -3.31
CA MET A 150 2.48 14.89 -3.57
C MET A 150 2.91 14.20 -2.27
N LEU A 151 3.41 14.96 -1.29
CA LEU A 151 3.88 14.41 -0.02
C LEU A 151 2.73 13.84 0.83
N VAL A 152 1.66 14.62 0.98
CA VAL A 152 0.50 14.20 1.77
C VAL A 152 -0.16 12.98 1.13
N GLY A 153 -0.32 12.98 -0.20
CA GLY A 153 -0.85 11.84 -0.94
C GLY A 153 0.01 10.58 -0.77
N MET A 154 1.34 10.71 -0.88
CA MET A 154 2.26 9.59 -0.68
C MET A 154 2.13 8.97 0.71
N VAL A 155 2.09 9.81 1.76
CA VAL A 155 1.97 9.36 3.15
C VAL A 155 0.59 8.74 3.41
N ALA A 156 -0.49 9.37 2.94
CA ALA A 156 -1.86 8.88 3.12
C ALA A 156 -2.10 7.54 2.41
N LEU A 157 -1.72 7.43 1.13
CA LEU A 157 -1.88 6.20 0.34
C LEU A 157 -1.02 5.06 0.89
N THR A 158 0.19 5.35 1.36
CA THR A 158 1.04 4.34 2.01
C THR A 158 0.43 3.88 3.34
N GLY A 159 -0.16 4.81 4.10
CA GLY A 159 -0.91 4.48 5.32
C GLY A 159 -2.12 3.57 5.03
N GLN A 160 -2.88 3.84 3.97
CA GLN A 160 -3.98 2.98 3.50
C GLN A 160 -3.50 1.59 3.14
N TRP A 161 -2.41 1.47 2.38
CA TRP A 161 -1.83 0.16 2.07
C TRP A 161 -1.36 -0.58 3.33
N TRP A 162 -0.71 0.13 4.25
CA TRP A 162 -0.18 -0.46 5.49
C TRP A 162 -1.27 -0.85 6.49
N LEU A 163 -2.45 -0.20 6.43
CA LEU A 163 -3.67 -0.57 7.17
C LEU A 163 -3.99 -2.06 7.02
N ASP A 164 -3.82 -2.57 5.80
CA ASP A 164 -4.18 -3.94 5.45
C ASP A 164 -2.98 -4.90 5.56
N VAL A 165 -1.78 -4.49 5.12
CA VAL A 165 -0.61 -5.38 5.07
C VAL A 165 0.09 -5.54 6.43
N ARG A 166 0.15 -4.48 7.25
CA ARG A 166 0.80 -4.44 8.58
C ARG A 166 2.28 -4.87 8.63
N LYS A 167 2.91 -5.06 7.47
CA LYS A 167 4.33 -5.40 7.32
C LYS A 167 4.92 -4.58 6.18
N PRO A 168 6.15 -4.04 6.30
CA PRO A 168 7.08 -4.16 7.44
C PRO A 168 6.62 -3.34 8.67
N SER A 169 7.43 -3.27 9.73
CA SER A 169 7.07 -2.54 10.97
C SER A 169 6.82 -1.06 10.68
N ARG A 170 6.09 -0.40 11.59
CA ARG A 170 5.81 1.04 11.54
C ARG A 170 7.08 1.86 11.29
N GLU A 171 8.13 1.60 12.06
CA GLU A 171 9.41 2.32 11.98
C GLU A 171 10.08 2.12 10.62
N ALA A 172 10.02 0.91 10.06
CA ALA A 172 10.57 0.62 8.75
C ALA A 172 9.81 1.35 7.64
N VAL A 173 8.46 1.34 7.68
CA VAL A 173 7.64 2.08 6.71
C VAL A 173 7.92 3.58 6.82
N ALA A 174 7.96 4.13 8.03
CA ALA A 174 8.29 5.53 8.27
C ALA A 174 9.68 5.89 7.73
N ALA A 175 10.70 5.06 7.99
CA ALA A 175 12.05 5.28 7.51
C ALA A 175 12.12 5.30 5.97
N HIS A 176 11.40 4.39 5.29
CA HIS A 176 11.37 4.36 3.83
C HIS A 176 10.61 5.56 3.23
N LEU A 177 9.49 5.97 3.83
CA LEU A 177 8.76 7.19 3.44
C LEU A 177 9.64 8.43 3.58
N VAL A 178 10.24 8.62 4.74
CA VAL A 178 11.13 9.76 5.01
C VAL A 178 12.33 9.74 4.07
N ASN A 179 12.93 8.57 3.83
CA ASN A 179 14.06 8.45 2.93
C ASN A 179 13.69 8.89 1.51
N LEU A 180 12.55 8.46 0.97
CA LEU A 180 12.10 8.89 -0.35
C LEU A 180 11.82 10.39 -0.41
N CYS A 181 11.02 10.91 0.53
CA CYS A 181 10.66 12.33 0.58
C CYS A 181 11.89 13.23 0.77
N TRP A 182 12.77 12.88 1.72
CA TRP A 182 13.94 13.70 2.03
C TRP A 182 14.94 13.74 0.88
N ASN A 183 15.32 12.58 0.32
CA ASN A 183 16.26 12.56 -0.80
C ASN A 183 15.65 13.18 -2.07
N GLY A 184 14.32 13.08 -2.27
CA GLY A 184 13.64 13.74 -3.38
C GLY A 184 13.59 15.27 -3.24
N LEU A 185 13.35 15.79 -2.04
CA LEU A 185 13.22 17.24 -1.81
C LEU A 185 14.56 17.95 -1.58
N SER A 186 15.62 17.22 -1.19
CA SER A 186 16.89 17.85 -0.80
C SER A 186 17.69 18.41 -1.97
N ASP A 187 17.52 17.85 -3.17
CA ASP A 187 18.29 18.19 -4.37
C ASP A 187 17.36 18.37 -5.58
N LEU A 188 16.35 19.24 -5.43
CA LEU A 188 15.42 19.55 -6.50
C LEU A 188 16.11 20.38 -7.59
N ASP A 189 15.77 20.10 -8.86
CA ASP A 189 16.06 21.03 -9.95
C ASP A 189 15.13 22.25 -9.81
N PRO A 190 15.65 23.49 -9.74
CA PRO A 190 14.81 24.70 -9.69
C PRO A 190 13.92 24.91 -10.92
N ALA A 191 14.27 24.31 -12.06
CA ALA A 191 13.53 24.43 -13.31
C ALA A 191 13.37 23.05 -14.00
N PRO A 192 12.61 22.13 -13.38
CA PRO A 192 12.56 20.75 -13.83
C PRO A 192 11.92 20.66 -15.22
N ALA A 193 12.53 19.88 -16.11
CA ALA A 193 12.06 19.68 -17.48
C ALA A 193 12.02 18.21 -17.85
N LEU A 194 10.94 17.78 -18.52
CA LEU A 194 10.90 16.44 -19.12
C LEU A 194 11.95 16.32 -20.23
N THR A 195 12.59 15.15 -20.31
CA THR A 195 13.56 14.84 -21.36
C THR A 195 12.91 14.86 -22.75
N ASN A 196 13.70 15.14 -23.79
CA ASN A 196 13.22 15.15 -25.17
C ASN A 196 12.67 13.80 -25.63
N ALA A 197 13.19 12.69 -25.08
CA ALA A 197 12.68 11.34 -25.37
C ALA A 197 11.21 11.18 -24.94
N SER A 198 10.79 11.86 -23.88
CA SER A 198 9.44 11.78 -23.33
C SER A 198 8.45 12.71 -24.03
N ARG A 199 8.90 13.88 -24.49
CA ARG A 199 8.03 14.93 -25.08
C ARG A 199 7.34 14.52 -26.39
N GLY A 200 7.88 13.51 -27.09
CA GLY A 200 7.34 13.00 -28.35
C GLY A 200 6.47 11.74 -28.22
N LEU A 201 6.20 11.27 -27.00
CA LEU A 201 5.35 10.09 -26.78
C LEU A 201 3.89 10.42 -27.12
N VAL A 202 3.46 10.03 -28.31
CA VAL A 202 2.04 9.91 -28.65
C VAL A 202 1.57 8.57 -28.11
N LEU A 203 0.76 8.59 -27.06
CA LEU A 203 0.08 7.38 -26.59
C LEU A 203 -0.80 6.88 -27.73
N ALA A 204 -0.52 5.67 -28.22
CA ALA A 204 -1.39 5.03 -29.20
C ALA A 204 -2.82 4.97 -28.64
N PRO A 205 -3.86 5.18 -29.47
CA PRO A 205 -5.22 5.01 -29.01
C PRO A 205 -5.37 3.61 -28.39
N PRO A 206 -6.16 3.48 -27.32
CA PRO A 206 -6.40 2.18 -26.71
C PRO A 206 -6.84 1.22 -27.83
N LEU A 207 -6.14 0.10 -27.96
CA LEU A 207 -6.53 -0.94 -28.91
C LEU A 207 -8.01 -1.27 -28.68
N PRO A 208 -8.81 -1.51 -29.73
CA PRO A 208 -10.18 -1.96 -29.57
C PRO A 208 -10.18 -3.10 -28.58
N LEU A 209 -11.01 -2.99 -27.52
CA LEU A 209 -11.19 -4.08 -26.58
C LEU A 209 -11.55 -5.31 -27.40
N GLU A 210 -10.65 -6.29 -27.45
CA GLU A 210 -10.96 -7.55 -28.12
C GLU A 210 -12.29 -8.07 -27.56
N PRO A 211 -13.17 -8.63 -28.40
CA PRO A 211 -14.43 -9.19 -27.93
C PRO A 211 -14.12 -10.10 -26.74
N ARG A 212 -14.74 -9.84 -25.58
CA ARG A 212 -14.59 -10.70 -24.41
C ARG A 212 -14.93 -12.12 -24.85
N MET A 213 -13.89 -12.95 -24.96
CA MET A 213 -14.02 -14.33 -25.37
C MET A 213 -15.03 -15.03 -24.47
N ASP A 214 -15.90 -15.89 -25.03
CA ASP A 214 -16.93 -16.59 -24.26
C ASP A 214 -16.26 -17.34 -23.09
N PRO A 215 -16.80 -17.28 -21.86
CA PRO A 215 -16.23 -17.96 -20.70
C PRO A 215 -15.94 -19.46 -20.91
N LYS A 216 -16.74 -20.14 -21.75
CA LYS A 216 -16.51 -21.54 -22.13
C LYS A 216 -15.31 -21.70 -23.04
N GLU A 217 -15.10 -20.76 -23.96
CA GLU A 217 -13.97 -20.75 -24.89
C GLU A 217 -12.66 -20.39 -24.16
N LEU A 218 -12.71 -19.44 -23.23
CA LEU A 218 -11.63 -19.17 -22.27
C LEU A 218 -11.28 -20.40 -21.43
N SER A 219 -12.29 -21.13 -20.92
CA SER A 219 -12.07 -22.37 -20.17
C SER A 219 -11.42 -23.45 -21.04
N ARG A 220 -11.84 -23.56 -22.30
CA ARG A 220 -11.28 -24.52 -23.26
C ARG A 220 -9.83 -24.19 -23.60
N GLN A 221 -9.51 -22.93 -23.89
CA GLN A 221 -8.14 -22.48 -24.13
C GLN A 221 -7.25 -22.67 -22.91
N ARG A 222 -7.72 -22.38 -21.69
CA ARG A 222 -6.95 -22.63 -20.47
C ARG A 222 -6.63 -24.12 -20.30
N LYS A 223 -7.60 -25.00 -20.53
CA LYS A 223 -7.38 -26.46 -20.47
C LYS A 223 -6.40 -26.93 -21.53
N GLU A 224 -6.45 -26.35 -22.73
CA GLU A 224 -5.54 -26.69 -23.82
C GLU A 224 -4.11 -26.20 -23.55
N GLN A 225 -3.95 -24.96 -23.07
CA GLN A 225 -2.69 -24.39 -22.57
C GLN A 225 -2.10 -25.25 -21.45
N GLU A 226 -2.92 -25.67 -20.48
CA GLU A 226 -2.48 -26.52 -19.38
C GLU A 226 -2.05 -27.92 -19.86
N ARG A 227 -2.74 -28.48 -20.86
CA ARG A 227 -2.33 -29.74 -21.49
C ARG A 227 -0.98 -29.60 -22.19
N LEU A 228 -0.81 -28.55 -23.01
CA LEU A 228 0.44 -28.27 -23.72
C LEU A 228 1.60 -28.04 -22.76
N TRP A 229 1.37 -27.31 -21.67
CA TRP A 229 2.35 -27.11 -20.61
C TRP A 229 2.79 -28.44 -19.99
N ARG A 230 1.83 -29.30 -19.61
CA ARG A 230 2.13 -30.62 -19.03
C ARG A 230 2.86 -31.54 -20.01
N GLU A 231 2.56 -31.45 -21.30
CA GLU A 231 3.27 -32.21 -22.35
C GLU A 231 4.71 -31.70 -22.49
N ALA A 232 4.93 -30.39 -22.54
CA ALA A 232 6.25 -29.79 -22.60
C ALA A 232 7.10 -30.09 -21.34
N GLU A 233 6.49 -30.08 -20.16
CA GLU A 233 7.15 -30.42 -18.89
C GLU A 233 7.59 -31.90 -18.87
N LYS A 234 6.71 -32.82 -19.27
CA LYS A 234 7.06 -34.24 -19.42
C LYS A 234 8.18 -34.46 -20.43
N GLN A 235 8.19 -33.68 -21.51
CA GLN A 235 9.24 -33.78 -22.52
C GLN A 235 10.58 -33.28 -21.97
N ARG A 236 10.60 -32.15 -21.26
CA ARG A 236 11.80 -31.66 -20.56
C ARG A 236 12.34 -32.65 -19.53
N GLU A 237 11.46 -33.30 -18.77
CA GLU A 237 11.89 -34.34 -17.83
C GLU A 237 12.52 -35.56 -18.52
N ARG A 238 11.98 -35.97 -19.67
CA ARG A 238 12.53 -37.07 -20.47
C ARG A 238 13.91 -36.70 -21.02
N GLU A 239 14.04 -35.52 -21.60
CA GLU A 239 15.30 -34.99 -22.12
C GLU A 239 16.35 -34.87 -21.00
N ALA A 240 15.97 -34.40 -19.81
CA ALA A 240 16.86 -34.31 -18.66
C ALA A 240 17.35 -35.69 -18.19
N LYS A 241 16.45 -36.69 -18.12
CA LYS A 241 16.82 -38.08 -17.76
C LYS A 241 17.74 -38.71 -18.80
N GLU A 242 17.51 -38.44 -20.08
CA GLU A 242 18.35 -38.94 -21.16
C GLU A 242 19.73 -38.28 -21.14
N ALA A 243 19.81 -36.97 -20.92
CA ALA A 243 21.07 -36.25 -20.74
C ALA A 243 21.87 -36.74 -19.53
N GLU A 244 21.20 -37.02 -18.40
CA GLU A 244 21.84 -37.58 -17.22
C GLU A 244 22.40 -38.99 -17.49
N LYS A 245 21.63 -39.84 -18.18
CA LYS A 245 22.10 -41.17 -18.57
C LYS A 245 23.34 -41.09 -19.46
N LEU A 246 23.31 -40.21 -20.47
CA LEU A 246 24.43 -40.02 -21.40
C LEU A 246 25.68 -39.53 -20.66
N ARG A 247 25.52 -38.61 -19.71
CA ARG A 247 26.61 -38.13 -18.86
C ARG A 247 27.22 -39.26 -18.01
N ARG A 248 26.39 -40.10 -17.39
CA ARG A 248 26.86 -41.27 -16.61
C ARG A 248 27.62 -42.27 -17.47
N GLU A 249 27.19 -42.48 -18.72
CA GLU A 249 27.91 -43.34 -19.67
C GLU A 249 29.27 -42.74 -20.06
N GLN A 250 29.32 -41.44 -20.37
CA GLN A 250 30.58 -40.74 -20.67
C GLN A 250 31.56 -40.77 -19.49
N GLU A 251 31.09 -40.58 -18.26
CA GLU A 251 31.92 -40.69 -17.05
C GLU A 251 32.48 -42.11 -16.87
N LYS A 252 31.70 -43.15 -17.16
CA LYS A 252 32.18 -44.55 -17.14
C LYS A 252 33.23 -44.82 -18.21
N VAL A 253 33.06 -44.30 -19.42
CA VAL A 253 34.04 -44.45 -20.51
C VAL A 253 35.35 -43.76 -20.13
N ARG A 254 35.30 -42.50 -19.67
CA ARG A 254 36.48 -41.78 -19.19
C ARG A 254 37.20 -42.50 -18.05
N ALA A 255 36.46 -43.05 -17.10
CA ALA A 255 37.03 -43.82 -15.99
C ALA A 255 37.71 -45.12 -16.46
N ARG A 256 37.19 -45.76 -17.51
CA ARG A 256 37.81 -46.96 -18.11
C ARG A 256 39.09 -46.60 -18.86
N GLU A 257 39.06 -45.55 -19.68
CA GLU A 257 40.23 -45.04 -20.40
C GLU A 257 41.35 -44.60 -19.45
N ALA A 258 41.01 -43.91 -18.35
CA ALA A 258 41.96 -43.52 -17.33
C ALA A 258 42.67 -44.73 -16.69
N ARG A 259 41.91 -45.79 -16.36
CA ARG A 259 42.47 -47.04 -15.80
C ARG A 259 43.35 -47.80 -16.79
N GLU A 260 43.02 -47.74 -18.07
CA GLU A 260 43.80 -48.39 -19.14
C GLU A 260 45.11 -47.62 -19.40
N ASN A 261 45.05 -46.29 -19.43
CA ASN A 261 46.24 -45.44 -19.50
C ASN A 261 47.16 -45.60 -18.28
N GLU A 262 46.60 -45.74 -17.08
CA GLU A 262 47.39 -45.98 -15.87
C GLU A 262 48.07 -47.36 -15.90
N LYS A 263 47.39 -48.39 -16.41
CA LYS A 263 48.00 -49.72 -16.63
C LYS A 263 49.12 -49.67 -17.68
N LEU A 264 48.92 -48.96 -18.78
CA LEU A 264 49.93 -48.77 -19.82
C LEU A 264 51.15 -48.00 -19.30
N ALA A 265 50.94 -47.00 -18.45
CA ALA A 265 52.02 -46.27 -17.79
C ALA A 265 52.85 -47.17 -16.86
N ARG A 266 52.19 -47.99 -16.03
CA ARG A 266 52.87 -48.94 -15.13
C ARG A 266 53.63 -50.04 -15.88
N ALA A 267 53.12 -50.50 -17.03
CA ALA A 267 53.83 -51.48 -17.86
C ALA A 267 55.09 -50.89 -18.53
N ARG A 268 55.08 -49.60 -18.87
CA ARG A 268 56.27 -48.90 -19.40
C ARG A 268 57.34 -48.66 -18.35
N GLU A 269 56.96 -48.54 -17.07
CA GLU A 269 57.90 -48.42 -15.95
C GLU A 269 58.51 -49.77 -15.52
N SER A 270 57.91 -50.91 -15.87
CA SER A 270 58.47 -52.23 -15.56
C SER A 270 59.41 -52.80 -16.64
N ASP A 271 59.38 -52.25 -17.85
CA ASP A 271 60.24 -52.64 -18.99
C ASP A 271 61.49 -51.72 -19.14
N ALA A 272 61.68 -50.75 -18.24
CA ALA A 272 62.84 -49.84 -18.17
C ALA A 272 63.73 -50.18 -16.97
#